data_AF-A0A9E6B4S0-F1
#
_entry.id   AF-A0A9E6B4S0-F1
#
_cell.length_a   1.000
_cell.length_b   1.000
_cell.length_c   1.000
_cell.angle_alpha   90.00
_cell.angle_beta   90.00
_cell.angle_gamma   90.00
#
_symmetry.space_group_name_H-M   'P 1'
#
loop_
_entity.id
_entity.type
_entity.pdbx_description
1 polymer ?
#
loop_
_entity_poly.entity_id
_entity_poly.type
_entity_poly.pdbx_seq_one_letter_code
_entity_poly.pdbx_strand_id
1 'polypeptide(L)'
;MVGLDSLYAMLARPIRLSFARKRLMVEETDKSASIADDHRTPEFQLPPSLERRKSPQDRRRGDRRAAPASQQEREDASKKELAEHEATNSPLPRIDIDI
;
A
#
# COMPACT_ATOMS: atom_id res chain seq x y z
N MET A 1 15.93 -25.56 7.95
CA MET A 1 16.39 -24.29 7.35
C MET A 1 15.85 -24.24 5.93
N VAL A 2 15.21 -23.15 5.54
CA VAL A 2 14.73 -22.93 4.16
C VAL A 2 15.91 -22.36 3.37
N GLY A 3 16.34 -23.03 2.31
CA GLY A 3 17.50 -22.62 1.49
C GLY A 3 17.18 -21.44 0.57
N LEU A 4 18.21 -20.70 0.12
CA LEU A 4 18.05 -19.55 -0.78
C LEU A 4 17.31 -19.91 -2.07
N ASP A 5 17.58 -21.09 -2.63
CA ASP A 5 16.91 -21.57 -3.85
C ASP A 5 15.40 -21.75 -3.65
N SER A 6 14.98 -22.17 -2.45
CA SER A 6 13.56 -22.29 -2.13
C SER A 6 12.88 -20.93 -1.94
N LEU A 7 13.61 -19.92 -1.46
CA LEU A 7 13.12 -18.53 -1.42
C LEU A 7 13.00 -17.97 -2.84
N TYR A 8 14.00 -18.20 -3.69
CA TYR A 8 13.99 -17.80 -5.08
C TYR A 8 12.81 -18.43 -5.84
N ALA A 9 12.54 -19.72 -5.60
CA ALA A 9 11.42 -20.43 -6.18
C ALA A 9 10.04 -19.94 -5.68
N MET A 10 9.96 -19.27 -4.53
CA MET A 10 8.74 -18.63 -4.04
C MET A 10 8.54 -17.24 -4.64
N LEU A 11 9.62 -16.46 -4.77
CA LEU A 11 9.58 -15.08 -5.27
C LEU A 11 9.44 -14.98 -6.79
N ALA A 12 10.02 -15.92 -7.54
CA ALA A 12 9.94 -15.93 -9.00
C ALA A 12 8.56 -16.36 -9.55
N ARG A 13 7.59 -16.68 -8.68
CA ARG A 13 6.26 -17.12 -9.11
C ARG A 13 5.44 -15.92 -9.55
N PRO A 14 4.88 -15.92 -10.79
CA PRO A 14 3.99 -14.86 -11.21
C PRO A 14 2.72 -14.84 -10.34
N ILE A 15 2.30 -13.64 -9.94
CA ILE A 15 1.10 -13.43 -9.13
C ILE A 15 -0.13 -13.77 -9.97
N ARG A 16 -0.88 -14.79 -9.56
CA ARG A 16 -2.18 -15.13 -10.17
C ARG A 16 -3.27 -14.29 -9.50
N LEU A 17 -3.56 -13.12 -10.05
CA LEU A 17 -4.68 -12.30 -9.62
C LEU A 17 -6.00 -12.98 -10.03
N SER A 18 -6.74 -13.52 -9.07
CA SER A 18 -8.10 -14.02 -9.31
C SER A 18 -9.09 -12.87 -9.17
N PHE A 19 -9.53 -12.32 -10.30
CA PHE A 19 -10.63 -11.36 -10.31
C PHE A 19 -11.96 -12.10 -10.28
N ALA A 20 -12.62 -12.12 -9.12
CA ALA A 20 -14.01 -12.54 -9.04
C ALA A 20 -14.88 -11.49 -9.73
N ARG A 21 -15.44 -11.81 -10.91
CA ARG A 21 -16.45 -10.96 -11.56
C ARG A 21 -17.70 -10.95 -10.68
N LYS A 22 -17.99 -9.81 -10.07
CA LYS A 22 -19.27 -9.60 -9.38
C LYS A 22 -20.37 -9.73 -10.43
N ARG A 23 -21.25 -10.73 -10.29
CA ARG A 23 -22.46 -10.83 -11.12
C ARG A 23 -23.32 -9.62 -10.79
N LEU A 24 -23.59 -8.81 -11.81
CA LEU A 24 -24.51 -7.69 -11.73
C LEU A 24 -25.90 -8.31 -11.79
N MET A 25 -26.48 -8.60 -10.64
CA MET A 25 -27.87 -9.05 -10.53
C MET A 25 -28.73 -7.82 -10.79
N VAL A 26 -29.26 -7.73 -12.02
CA VAL A 26 -30.31 -6.78 -12.38
C VAL A 26 -31.61 -7.43 -11.95
N GLU A 27 -32.16 -7.00 -10.82
CA GLU A 27 -33.58 -7.22 -10.57
C GLU A 27 -34.35 -6.32 -11.53
N GLU A 28 -34.82 -6.91 -12.63
CA GLU A 28 -35.81 -6.30 -13.50
C GLU A 28 -37.11 -6.25 -12.69
N THR A 29 -37.32 -5.14 -11.98
CA THR A 29 -38.63 -4.82 -11.43
C THR A 29 -39.45 -4.21 -12.55
N ASP A 30 -40.47 -4.95 -12.98
CA ASP A 30 -41.45 -4.53 -13.98
C ASP A 30 -42.06 -3.19 -13.58
N LYS A 31 -41.77 -2.18 -14.40
CA LYS A 31 -42.28 -0.82 -14.28
C LYS A 31 -43.80 -0.81 -14.41
N SER A 32 -44.52 -0.40 -13.38
CA SER A 32 -45.69 0.46 -13.54
C SER A 32 -46.16 1.05 -12.21
N ALA A 33 -45.69 2.25 -11.88
CA ALA A 33 -46.54 3.33 -11.38
C ALA A 33 -45.69 4.57 -11.07
N SER A 34 -46.12 5.69 -11.64
CA SER A 34 -45.97 7.03 -11.08
C SER A 34 -44.56 7.59 -10.94
N ILE A 35 -44.20 8.49 -11.86
CA ILE A 35 -43.18 9.52 -11.65
C ILE A 35 -43.68 10.40 -10.51
N ALA A 36 -43.31 10.06 -9.27
CA ALA A 36 -43.38 10.96 -8.13
C ALA A 36 -42.01 11.63 -8.02
N ASP A 37 -42.00 12.94 -8.16
CA ASP A 37 -40.84 13.80 -8.13
C ASP A 37 -40.28 13.90 -6.70
N ASP A 38 -39.64 12.82 -6.24
CA ASP A 38 -38.98 12.73 -4.94
C ASP A 38 -37.48 13.00 -5.10
N HIS A 39 -37.11 14.26 -5.36
CA HIS A 39 -35.72 14.74 -5.26
C HIS A 39 -35.22 14.83 -3.80
N ARG A 40 -35.57 13.86 -2.96
CA ARG A 40 -34.91 13.72 -1.66
C ARG A 40 -33.62 12.97 -1.90
N THR A 41 -32.53 13.71 -1.89
CA THR A 41 -31.16 13.17 -1.81
C THR A 41 -31.16 11.96 -0.89
N PRO A 42 -30.68 10.78 -1.32
CA PRO A 42 -30.55 9.65 -0.42
C PRO A 42 -29.63 10.11 0.70
N GLU A 43 -30.21 10.36 1.87
CA GLU A 43 -29.44 10.66 3.07
C GLU A 43 -28.45 9.53 3.20
N PHE A 44 -27.18 9.91 3.10
CA PHE A 44 -26.01 9.05 3.22
C PHE A 44 -26.29 8.02 4.33
N GLN A 45 -26.64 6.79 3.95
CA GLN A 45 -26.59 5.64 4.85
C GLN A 45 -25.11 5.35 5.07
N LEU A 46 -24.45 6.23 5.81
CA LEU A 46 -23.16 5.96 6.42
C LEU A 46 -23.38 4.71 7.26
N PRO A 47 -22.53 3.68 7.13
CA PRO A 47 -22.64 2.51 7.97
C PRO A 47 -22.65 2.97 9.43
N PRO A 48 -23.56 2.45 10.27
CA PRO A 48 -23.68 2.88 11.65
C PRO A 48 -22.34 2.65 12.34
N SER A 49 -21.66 3.75 12.65
CA SER A 49 -20.43 3.83 13.42
C SER A 49 -19.33 2.84 13.03
N LEU A 50 -18.29 3.32 12.35
CA LEU A 50 -16.96 2.72 12.54
C LEU A 50 -16.63 2.86 14.04
N GLU A 51 -16.80 1.79 14.81
CA GLU A 51 -16.45 1.75 16.21
C GLU A 51 -15.01 2.27 16.36
N ARG A 52 -14.84 3.37 17.10
CA ARG A 52 -13.50 3.82 17.48
C ARG A 52 -12.89 2.68 18.29
N ARG A 53 -11.87 2.03 17.73
CA ARG A 53 -11.14 0.91 18.32
C ARG A 53 -10.87 1.19 19.80
N LYS A 54 -11.48 0.39 20.69
CA LYS A 54 -11.41 0.57 22.15
C LYS A 54 -10.13 0.04 22.78
N SER A 55 -9.36 -0.79 22.08
CA SER A 55 -8.20 -1.46 22.68
C SER A 55 -6.86 -0.79 22.28
N PRO A 56 -6.01 -0.41 23.25
CA PRO A 56 -4.66 0.05 22.97
C PRO A 56 -3.75 -1.07 22.43
N GLN A 57 -4.12 -2.33 22.60
CA GLN A 57 -3.42 -3.50 22.04
C GLN A 57 -3.44 -3.53 20.51
N ASP A 58 -4.46 -2.96 19.87
CA ASP A 58 -4.57 -2.91 18.41
C ASP A 58 -3.62 -1.87 17.78
N ARG A 59 -3.03 -0.98 18.60
CA ARG A 59 -1.95 -0.07 18.17
C ARG A 59 -0.57 -0.73 18.16
N ARG A 60 -0.40 -1.89 18.81
CA ARG A 60 0.93 -2.43 19.18
C ARG A 60 1.27 -3.78 18.56
N ARG A 61 0.77 -4.07 17.36
CA ARG A 61 1.30 -5.16 16.51
C ARG A 61 1.94 -4.66 15.21
N GLY A 62 2.35 -3.39 15.17
CA GLY A 62 3.12 -2.81 14.07
C GLY A 62 4.54 -2.38 14.44
N ASP A 63 4.91 -2.42 15.72
CA ASP A 63 6.16 -1.82 16.19
C ASP A 63 7.19 -2.89 16.57
N ARG A 64 7.61 -3.64 15.55
CA ARG A 64 8.94 -4.28 15.56
C ARG A 64 10.00 -3.32 15.01
N ARG A 65 9.82 -2.00 15.17
CA ARG A 65 10.82 -0.97 14.80
C ARG A 65 11.68 -0.54 15.99
N ALA A 66 11.92 -1.46 16.93
CA ALA A 66 13.09 -1.38 17.80
C ALA A 66 14.14 -2.38 17.30
N ALA A 67 14.52 -2.25 16.02
CA ALA A 67 15.80 -2.76 15.54
C ALA A 67 16.85 -1.68 15.82
N PRO A 68 18.10 -2.06 16.14
CA PRO A 68 19.07 -1.14 16.72
C PRO A 68 19.44 -0.06 15.68
N ALA A 69 19.27 1.21 16.05
CA ALA A 69 19.64 2.37 15.22
C ALA A 69 21.06 2.27 14.61
N SER A 70 21.95 1.50 15.24
CA SER A 70 23.34 1.32 14.83
C SER A 70 23.56 0.55 13.52
N GLN A 71 22.63 -0.30 13.08
CA GLN A 71 22.79 -1.00 11.78
C GLN A 71 22.31 -0.13 10.62
N GLN A 72 21.22 0.59 10.81
CA GLN A 72 20.63 1.44 9.78
C GLN A 72 21.53 2.65 9.46
N GLU A 73 22.15 3.26 10.47
CA GLU A 73 23.14 4.34 10.27
C GLU A 73 24.36 3.91 9.45
N ARG A 74 24.84 2.66 9.62
CA ARG A 74 25.97 2.12 8.85
C ARG A 74 25.58 1.81 7.40
N GLU A 75 24.37 1.31 7.19
CA GLU A 75 23.84 1.09 5.84
C GLU A 75 23.62 2.41 5.11
N ASP A 76 23.15 3.44 5.81
CA ASP A 76 22.93 4.76 5.19
C ASP A 76 24.26 5.49 4.92
N ALA A 77 25.28 5.32 5.78
CA ALA A 77 26.62 5.82 5.52
C ALA A 77 27.27 5.15 4.29
N SER A 78 27.21 3.83 4.19
CA SER A 78 27.77 3.09 3.05
C SER A 78 27.05 3.41 1.73
N LYS A 79 25.73 3.63 1.75
CA LYS A 79 24.98 4.09 0.56
C LYS A 79 25.39 5.48 0.11
N LYS A 80 25.67 6.41 1.03
CA LYS A 80 26.17 7.75 0.70
C LYS A 80 27.55 7.70 0.05
N GLU A 81 28.47 6.93 0.62
CA GLU A 81 29.81 6.73 0.05
C GLU A 81 29.76 6.15 -1.38
N LEU A 82 28.89 5.16 -1.61
CA LEU A 82 28.68 4.59 -2.94
C LEU A 82 28.10 5.62 -3.92
N ALA A 83 27.12 6.41 -3.50
CA ALA A 83 26.51 7.45 -4.34
C ALA A 83 27.51 8.56 -4.70
N GLU A 84 28.41 8.94 -3.78
CA GLU A 84 29.48 9.91 -4.04
C GLU A 84 30.52 9.36 -5.03
N HIS A 85 30.90 8.09 -4.88
CA HIS A 85 31.78 7.41 -5.83
C HIS A 85 31.15 7.26 -7.22
N GLU A 86 29.85 7.00 -7.30
CA GLU A 86 29.13 6.95 -8.58
C GLU A 86 29.03 8.33 -9.23
N ALA A 87 28.67 9.36 -8.46
CA ALA A 87 28.57 10.73 -8.95
C ALA A 87 29.91 11.28 -9.45
N THR A 88 31.01 10.94 -8.77
CA THR A 88 32.35 11.39 -9.17
C THR A 88 32.87 10.71 -10.44
N ASN A 89 32.51 9.45 -10.66
CA ASN A 89 32.90 8.65 -11.82
C ASN A 89 31.88 8.68 -12.97
N SER A 90 30.75 9.36 -12.78
CA SER A 90 29.74 9.45 -13.82
C SER A 90 30.29 10.23 -15.04
N PRO A 91 29.99 9.78 -16.28
CA PRO A 91 30.35 10.52 -17.48
C PRO A 91 29.47 11.77 -17.69
N LEU A 92 28.57 12.07 -16.76
CA LEU A 92 27.64 13.19 -16.82
C LEU A 92 28.28 14.46 -16.25
N PRO A 93 27.92 15.65 -16.78
CA PRO A 93 28.40 16.91 -16.23
C PRO A 93 27.89 17.11 -14.80
N ARG A 94 28.76 17.59 -13.90
CA ARG A 94 28.37 17.98 -12.54
C ARG A 94 27.60 19.30 -12.59
N ILE A 95 26.44 19.35 -11.96
CA ILE A 95 25.59 20.54 -11.87
C ILE A 95 25.53 20.94 -10.39
N ASP A 96 26.17 22.05 -10.05
CA ASP A 96 26.11 22.63 -8.71
C ASP A 96 24.85 23.52 -8.63
N ILE A 97 23.94 23.19 -7.71
CA ILE A 97 22.70 23.97 -7.48
C ILE A 97 22.89 24.74 -6.17
N ASP A 98 23.03 26.06 -6.29
CA ASP A 98 22.98 26.97 -5.15
C ASP A 98 21.52 27.11 -4.66
N ILE A 99 21.26 26.89 -3.37
CA ILE A 99 19.94 27.08 -2.70
C ILE A 99 20.00 28.30 -1.80
#